data_AF-A0A7H8UB80-F1
#
_entry.id   AF-A0A7H8UB80-F1
#
_cell.length_a   1.000
_cell.length_b   1.000
_cell.length_c   1.000
_cell.angle_alpha   90.00
_cell.angle_beta   90.00
_cell.angle_gamma   90.00
#
_symmetry.space_group_name_H-M   'P 1'
#
loop_
_entity.id
_entity.type
_entity.pdbx_description
1 polymer ?
#
loop_
_entity_poly.entity_id
_entity_poly.type
_entity_poly.pdbx_seq_one_letter_code
_entity_poly.pdbx_strand_id
1 'polypeptide(L)'
;MNKLNAIVLGSLLSVSALSAVNAAETTASATWQATATKDSESDLVVTPTRALNFVYSANTKSFNTDTGLFDVAIRGDHSTATSFKLEAILDDSNNTLFSVGGEATKLKVGARWGGNDLGSIGGTVGAKSTSWTTLVDSSSNTGVSSGLWNLTTSAGAAANTEITGQDKFVFYVDSAQDNAGTAKEFKDLTNSLWEGTVSVAFRATWG
;
A
#
# COMPACT_ATOMS: atom_id res chain seq x y z
N MET A 1 -8.57 -15.57 74.89
CA MET A 1 -9.11 -16.90 74.52
C MET A 1 -10.21 -16.69 73.48
N ASN A 2 -9.95 -17.18 72.26
CA ASN A 2 -10.82 -17.63 71.14
C ASN A 2 -12.27 -17.07 71.05
N LYS A 3 -12.81 -16.67 69.89
CA LYS A 3 -12.94 -17.49 68.66
C LYS A 3 -13.21 -16.60 67.42
N LEU A 4 -12.59 -16.97 66.29
CA LEU A 4 -13.10 -16.68 64.95
C LEU A 4 -14.43 -17.43 64.70
N ASN A 5 -15.32 -16.86 63.89
CA ASN A 5 -16.10 -17.59 62.88
C ASN A 5 -16.63 -16.60 61.82
N ALA A 6 -16.24 -16.86 60.57
CA ALA A 6 -16.67 -16.18 59.36
C ALA A 6 -18.09 -16.60 58.94
N ILE A 7 -18.78 -15.76 58.17
CA ILE A 7 -19.61 -16.20 57.04
C ILE A 7 -19.61 -15.09 55.97
N VAL A 8 -19.27 -15.54 54.77
CA VAL A 8 -19.20 -14.87 53.47
C VAL A 8 -20.61 -14.75 52.90
N LEU A 9 -20.93 -13.66 52.19
CA LEU A 9 -21.84 -13.72 51.04
C LEU A 9 -21.40 -12.66 50.02
N GLY A 10 -20.61 -13.09 49.04
CA GLY A 10 -20.13 -12.28 47.95
C GLY A 10 -21.19 -12.13 46.87
N SER A 11 -21.48 -10.89 46.50
CA SER A 11 -22.14 -10.54 45.23
C SER A 11 -21.05 -10.31 44.18
N LEU A 12 -20.79 -11.36 43.38
CA LEU A 12 -19.98 -11.28 42.17
C LEU A 12 -20.77 -10.53 41.09
N LEU A 13 -20.48 -9.23 40.93
CA LEU A 13 -20.80 -8.50 39.71
C LEU A 13 -19.78 -8.94 38.64
N SER A 14 -20.19 -9.89 37.80
CA SER A 14 -19.42 -10.27 36.61
C SER A 14 -19.50 -9.13 35.59
N VAL A 15 -18.53 -8.22 35.63
CA VAL A 15 -18.24 -7.32 34.51
C VAL A 15 -17.55 -8.17 33.45
N SER A 16 -18.31 -8.58 32.43
CA SER A 16 -17.74 -9.09 31.19
C SER A 16 -16.97 -7.93 30.54
N ALA A 17 -15.64 -7.92 30.72
CA ALA A 17 -14.77 -7.05 29.96
C ALA A 17 -14.89 -7.44 28.49
N LEU A 18 -15.54 -6.60 27.70
CA LEU A 18 -15.34 -6.55 26.25
C LEU A 18 -13.86 -6.21 26.05
N SER A 19 -13.03 -7.22 25.84
CA SER A 19 -11.71 -7.02 25.26
C SER A 19 -11.96 -6.52 23.84
N ALA A 20 -11.90 -5.20 23.65
CA ALA A 20 -11.61 -4.65 22.34
C ALA A 20 -10.27 -5.24 21.94
N VAL A 21 -10.30 -6.24 21.05
CA VAL A 21 -9.11 -6.70 20.34
C VAL A 21 -8.67 -5.48 19.53
N ASN A 22 -7.67 -4.76 20.04
CA ASN A 22 -7.01 -3.74 19.24
C ASN A 22 -6.35 -4.50 18.09
N ALA A 23 -6.94 -4.41 16.90
CA ALA A 23 -6.32 -4.91 15.68
C ALA A 23 -4.93 -4.27 15.58
N ALA A 24 -3.88 -5.09 15.50
CA ALA A 24 -2.54 -4.60 15.28
C ALA A 24 -2.48 -4.07 13.83
N GLU A 25 -2.28 -2.77 13.68
CA GLU A 25 -2.15 -2.10 12.38
C GLU A 25 -0.69 -1.69 12.19
N THR A 26 -0.12 -2.04 11.03
CA THR A 26 1.21 -1.57 10.64
C THR A 26 1.15 -0.99 9.23
N THR A 27 1.93 0.05 9.00
CA THR A 27 2.01 0.76 7.72
C THR A 27 3.42 0.74 7.20
N ALA A 28 3.59 0.47 5.91
CA ALA A 28 4.87 0.59 5.21
C ALA A 28 4.67 1.29 3.86
N SER A 29 5.73 1.85 3.30
CA SER A 29 5.70 2.47 1.97
C SER A 29 6.72 1.81 1.05
N ALA A 30 6.31 1.46 -0.16
CA ALA A 30 7.23 1.15 -1.24
C ALA A 30 7.38 2.37 -2.13
N THR A 31 8.61 2.83 -2.33
CA THR A 31 8.92 3.95 -3.24
C THR A 31 9.70 3.42 -4.43
N TRP A 32 9.08 3.42 -5.62
CA TRP A 32 9.79 3.23 -6.88
C TRP A 32 10.54 4.54 -7.20
N GLN A 33 11.86 4.51 -6.96
CA GLN A 33 12.80 5.56 -7.34
C GLN A 33 13.44 5.26 -8.70
N ALA A 34 13.80 6.31 -9.41
CA ALA A 34 15.00 6.27 -10.24
C ALA A 34 16.25 6.33 -9.32
N THR A 35 16.64 5.18 -8.76
CA THR A 35 17.81 4.84 -7.89
C THR A 35 17.74 5.02 -6.35
N ALA A 36 18.48 4.16 -5.58
CA ALA A 36 18.05 3.48 -4.33
C ALA A 36 18.65 3.94 -2.97
N THR A 37 17.95 3.67 -1.84
CA THR A 37 18.46 3.70 -0.44
C THR A 37 17.80 2.60 0.44
N LYS A 38 18.48 2.10 1.50
CA LYS A 38 18.10 0.96 2.38
C LYS A 38 17.75 1.42 3.81
N ASP A 39 16.69 0.87 4.40
CA ASP A 39 16.35 0.96 5.84
C ASP A 39 16.06 -0.45 6.41
N SER A 40 16.36 -0.73 7.68
CA SER A 40 16.48 -2.09 8.23
C SER A 40 15.82 -2.35 9.59
N GLU A 41 14.78 -1.60 9.99
CA GLU A 41 14.15 -1.75 11.32
C GLU A 41 12.58 -1.84 11.34
N SER A 42 11.90 -2.24 10.26
CA SER A 42 10.41 -2.29 10.20
C SER A 42 9.79 -3.71 10.13
N ASP A 43 8.61 -3.88 10.73
CA ASP A 43 7.82 -5.14 10.76
C ASP A 43 7.18 -5.52 9.41
N LEU A 44 6.98 -4.53 8.53
CA LEU A 44 6.52 -4.69 7.15
C LEU A 44 7.53 -4.04 6.21
N VAL A 45 8.08 -4.82 5.29
CA VAL A 45 9.05 -4.35 4.29
C VAL A 45 8.50 -4.62 2.90
N VAL A 46 8.45 -3.58 2.06
CA VAL A 46 8.08 -3.68 0.65
C VAL A 46 9.19 -3.14 -0.23
N THR A 47 9.73 -3.96 -1.14
CA THR A 47 10.90 -3.60 -1.97
C THR A 47 10.54 -3.60 -3.46
N PRO A 48 10.75 -2.48 -4.19
CA PRO A 48 10.60 -2.44 -5.64
C PRO A 48 11.82 -3.05 -6.35
N THR A 49 11.60 -3.82 -7.42
CA THR A 49 12.69 -4.56 -8.09
C THR A 49 13.39 -3.82 -9.24
N ARG A 50 12.77 -2.76 -9.80
CA ARG A 50 13.35 -1.92 -10.88
C ARG A 50 12.71 -0.53 -10.99
N ALA A 51 13.37 0.37 -11.70
CA ALA A 51 12.83 1.68 -12.07
C ALA A 51 11.77 1.58 -13.17
N LEU A 52 10.82 2.52 -13.19
CA LEU A 52 9.74 2.61 -14.19
C LEU A 52 10.15 3.49 -15.38
N ASN A 53 9.74 3.12 -16.60
CA ASN A 53 10.03 3.87 -17.83
C ASN A 53 8.79 4.12 -18.69
N PHE A 54 8.52 5.40 -18.97
CA PHE A 54 7.39 5.86 -19.79
C PHE A 54 7.89 6.57 -21.05
N VAL A 55 7.40 6.14 -22.20
CA VAL A 55 7.72 6.61 -23.54
C VAL A 55 6.41 7.01 -24.21
N TYR A 56 6.37 8.26 -24.67
CA TYR A 56 5.23 8.77 -25.41
C TYR A 56 5.20 8.19 -26.83
N SER A 57 4.02 7.77 -27.27
CA SER A 57 3.75 7.31 -28.62
C SER A 57 2.87 8.33 -29.35
N ALA A 58 3.40 8.93 -30.43
CA ALA A 58 2.66 9.88 -31.25
C ALA A 58 1.44 9.23 -31.95
N ASN A 59 1.50 7.94 -32.24
CA ASN A 59 0.43 7.19 -32.89
C ASN A 59 -0.80 7.05 -31.98
N THR A 60 -0.56 6.77 -30.70
CA THR A 60 -1.61 6.52 -29.69
C THR A 60 -1.87 7.75 -28.82
N LYS A 61 -1.09 8.82 -29.00
CA LYS A 61 -1.14 10.08 -28.24
C LYS A 61 -1.12 9.87 -26.73
N SER A 62 -0.37 8.87 -26.28
CA SER A 62 -0.32 8.40 -24.90
C SER A 62 1.05 7.83 -24.58
N PHE A 63 1.38 7.80 -23.29
CA PHE A 63 2.51 7.06 -22.78
C PHE A 63 2.18 5.57 -22.72
N ASN A 64 3.18 4.69 -22.85
CA ASN A 64 3.01 3.27 -22.50
C ASN A 64 2.73 3.10 -21.00
N THR A 65 2.35 1.88 -20.62
CA THR A 65 2.35 1.44 -19.22
C THR A 65 3.66 0.71 -18.90
N ASP A 66 4.01 0.64 -17.62
CA ASP A 66 5.14 -0.16 -17.14
C ASP A 66 4.74 -0.97 -15.89
N THR A 67 5.38 -2.11 -15.70
CA THR A 67 5.10 -3.02 -14.59
C THR A 67 6.19 -2.90 -13.54
N GLY A 68 5.81 -2.57 -12.31
CA GLY A 68 6.69 -2.61 -11.15
C GLY A 68 6.32 -3.79 -10.25
N LEU A 69 7.25 -4.73 -10.09
CA LEU A 69 7.12 -5.81 -9.12
C LEU A 69 7.42 -5.28 -7.71
N PHE A 70 6.77 -5.88 -6.72
CA PHE A 70 7.07 -5.67 -5.32
C PHE A 70 7.03 -6.98 -4.55
N ASP A 71 7.96 -7.11 -3.63
CA ASP A 71 8.00 -8.18 -2.64
C ASP A 71 7.46 -7.65 -1.32
N VAL A 72 6.62 -8.43 -0.64
CA VAL A 72 6.12 -8.15 0.71
C VAL A 72 6.66 -9.22 1.64
N ALA A 73 7.27 -8.81 2.75
CA ALA A 73 7.65 -9.69 3.84
C ALA A 73 6.93 -9.27 5.12
N ILE A 74 6.27 -10.23 5.76
CA ILE A 74 5.65 -10.08 7.07
C ILE A 74 6.50 -10.82 8.09
N ARG A 75 6.81 -10.12 9.18
CA ARG A 75 7.48 -10.66 10.37
C ARG A 75 6.69 -10.23 11.61
N GLY A 76 7.06 -10.80 12.76
CA GLY A 76 6.43 -10.51 14.05
C GLY A 76 5.66 -11.70 14.61
N ASP A 77 5.15 -11.54 15.82
CA ASP A 77 4.27 -12.51 16.47
C ASP A 77 2.81 -12.10 16.23
N HIS A 78 2.11 -12.91 15.44
CA HIS A 78 0.70 -12.73 15.12
C HIS A 78 -0.11 -13.96 15.54
N SER A 79 0.38 -14.70 16.54
CA SER A 79 -0.19 -15.99 16.98
C SER A 79 -1.61 -15.88 17.52
N THR A 80 -2.03 -14.70 17.97
CA THR A 80 -3.41 -14.44 18.43
C THR A 80 -4.35 -13.99 17.32
N ALA A 81 -3.83 -13.66 16.14
CA ALA A 81 -4.63 -13.21 15.02
C ALA A 81 -5.33 -14.38 14.33
N THR A 82 -6.57 -14.16 13.91
CA THR A 82 -7.41 -15.11 13.18
C THR A 82 -7.67 -14.67 11.74
N SER A 83 -7.43 -13.39 11.44
CA SER A 83 -7.52 -12.85 10.09
C SER A 83 -6.37 -11.91 9.76
N PHE A 84 -6.15 -11.77 8.45
CA PHE A 84 -5.16 -10.86 7.89
C PHE A 84 -5.75 -10.12 6.69
N LYS A 85 -5.45 -8.83 6.62
CA LYS A 85 -5.80 -7.97 5.50
C LYS A 85 -4.60 -7.12 5.09
N LEU A 86 -4.34 -7.04 3.79
CA LEU A 86 -3.36 -6.14 3.19
C LEU A 86 -4.06 -5.22 2.20
N GLU A 87 -3.81 -3.93 2.32
CA GLU A 87 -4.33 -2.90 1.43
C GLU A 87 -3.20 -2.03 0.89
N ALA A 88 -3.46 -1.37 -0.24
CA ALA A 88 -2.54 -0.42 -0.85
C ALA A 88 -3.26 0.86 -1.29
N ILE A 89 -2.53 1.97 -1.29
CA ILE A 89 -2.99 3.26 -1.79
C ILE A 89 -1.80 4.03 -2.36
N LEU A 90 -1.99 4.74 -3.47
CA LEU A 90 -0.94 5.56 -4.05
C LEU A 90 -0.71 6.82 -3.20
N ASP A 91 0.55 7.17 -2.94
CA ASP A 91 0.91 8.41 -2.26
C ASP A 91 1.04 9.57 -3.25
N ASP A 92 0.09 10.50 -3.20
CA ASP A 92 0.05 11.67 -4.07
C ASP A 92 1.19 12.68 -3.83
N SER A 93 1.87 12.59 -2.68
CA SER A 93 3.06 13.40 -2.40
C SER A 93 4.25 12.96 -3.25
N ASN A 94 4.23 11.70 -3.71
CA ASN A 94 5.29 11.05 -4.46
C ASN A 94 4.70 10.29 -5.64
N ASN A 95 4.01 10.98 -6.55
CA ASN A 95 3.51 10.41 -7.82
C ASN A 95 3.63 11.38 -9.00
N THR A 96 4.51 12.39 -8.88
CA THR A 96 4.65 13.47 -9.86
C THR A 96 6.03 13.42 -10.48
N LEU A 97 6.07 13.37 -11.81
CA LEU A 97 7.29 13.53 -12.60
C LEU A 97 7.37 14.98 -13.10
N PHE A 98 8.52 15.61 -12.94
CA PHE A 98 8.77 17.00 -13.31
C PHE A 98 9.66 17.05 -14.55
N SER A 99 9.33 17.94 -15.48
CA SER A 99 10.13 18.13 -16.69
C SER A 99 11.55 18.58 -16.36
N VAL A 100 12.55 17.91 -16.94
CA VAL A 100 13.98 18.25 -16.83
C VAL A 100 14.39 19.01 -18.09
N GLY A 101 14.30 20.34 -18.02
CA GLY A 101 14.54 21.23 -19.16
C GLY A 101 13.27 21.50 -19.99
N GLY A 102 13.31 22.56 -20.81
CA GLY A 102 12.16 22.97 -21.63
C GLY A 102 11.06 23.69 -20.85
N GLU A 103 9.80 23.54 -21.31
CA GLU A 103 8.62 24.10 -20.63
C GLU A 103 8.37 23.34 -19.32
N ALA A 104 8.27 24.09 -18.21
CA ALA A 104 7.99 23.50 -16.91
C ALA A 104 6.59 22.84 -16.88
N THR A 105 6.58 21.52 -16.93
CA THR A 105 5.38 20.68 -16.95
C THR A 105 5.52 19.50 -16.00
N LYS A 106 4.38 18.95 -15.60
CA LYS A 106 4.27 17.88 -14.60
C LYS A 106 3.44 16.74 -15.17
N LEU A 107 3.87 15.51 -14.92
CA LEU A 107 3.10 14.30 -15.22
C LEU A 107 2.70 13.64 -13.91
N LYS A 108 1.43 13.30 -13.76
CA LYS A 108 0.93 12.51 -12.64
C LYS A 108 0.88 11.04 -13.04
N VAL A 109 1.39 10.17 -12.18
CA VAL A 109 1.45 8.72 -12.41
C VAL A 109 0.39 8.04 -11.57
N GLY A 110 -0.42 7.18 -12.20
CA GLY A 110 -1.36 6.27 -11.55
C GLY A 110 -0.82 4.85 -11.48
N ALA A 111 -1.49 4.00 -10.71
CA ALA A 111 -1.15 2.59 -10.56
C ALA A 111 -2.41 1.71 -10.60
N ARG A 112 -2.26 0.50 -11.13
CA ARG A 112 -3.30 -0.53 -11.20
C ARG A 112 -2.87 -1.82 -10.54
N TRP A 113 -3.82 -2.50 -9.93
CA TRP A 113 -3.67 -3.86 -9.43
C TRP A 113 -4.83 -4.73 -9.90
N GLY A 114 -4.54 -5.94 -10.40
CA GLY A 114 -5.57 -6.85 -10.92
C GLY A 114 -6.43 -6.26 -12.05
N GLY A 115 -5.95 -5.23 -12.75
CA GLY A 115 -6.69 -4.51 -13.79
C GLY A 115 -7.51 -3.30 -13.31
N ASN A 116 -7.60 -3.06 -12.00
CA ASN A 116 -8.34 -1.93 -11.43
C ASN A 116 -7.38 -0.84 -10.94
N ASP A 117 -7.80 0.42 -11.04
CA ASP A 117 -7.02 1.55 -10.53
C ASP A 117 -6.96 1.51 -8.99
N LEU A 118 -5.79 1.82 -8.45
CA LEU A 118 -5.64 2.07 -7.02
C LEU A 118 -6.32 3.38 -6.62
N GLY A 119 -6.72 3.46 -5.35
CA GLY A 119 -6.97 4.75 -4.71
C GLY A 119 -5.69 5.58 -4.58
N SER A 120 -5.82 6.87 -4.31
CA SER A 120 -4.73 7.79 -4.02
C SER A 120 -5.05 8.65 -2.81
N ILE A 121 -4.06 8.96 -1.97
CA ILE A 121 -4.26 9.61 -0.65
C ILE A 121 -5.05 10.93 -0.78
N GLY A 122 -4.74 11.75 -1.77
CA GLY A 122 -5.43 12.99 -2.11
C GLY A 122 -6.48 12.85 -3.22
N GLY A 123 -6.72 11.64 -3.73
CA GLY A 123 -7.71 11.38 -4.78
C GLY A 123 -7.37 12.02 -6.12
N THR A 124 -6.08 12.23 -6.43
CA THR A 124 -5.68 13.04 -7.59
C THR A 124 -5.49 12.25 -8.89
N VAL A 125 -5.36 10.93 -8.81
CA VAL A 125 -5.13 10.04 -9.96
C VAL A 125 -5.96 8.75 -9.88
N GLY A 126 -6.04 8.02 -11.00
CA GLY A 126 -6.71 6.72 -11.08
C GLY A 126 -8.20 6.80 -10.79
N ALA A 127 -8.68 5.98 -9.84
CA ALA A 127 -10.08 5.96 -9.43
C ALA A 127 -10.52 7.27 -8.74
N LYS A 128 -9.60 8.21 -8.45
CA LYS A 128 -9.84 9.44 -7.69
C LYS A 128 -10.53 9.20 -6.36
N SER A 129 -10.25 8.03 -5.79
CA SER A 129 -10.78 7.59 -4.50
C SER A 129 -9.68 7.70 -3.45
N THR A 130 -10.03 8.22 -2.29
CA THR A 130 -9.15 8.23 -1.11
C THR A 130 -9.24 6.94 -0.30
N SER A 131 -9.99 5.95 -0.78
CA SER A 131 -10.11 4.65 -0.15
C SER A 131 -8.91 3.77 -0.46
N TRP A 132 -8.50 2.99 0.54
CA TRP A 132 -7.51 1.95 0.37
C TRP A 132 -8.05 0.84 -0.54
N THR A 133 -7.22 0.33 -1.43
CA THR A 133 -7.53 -0.82 -2.29
C THR A 133 -7.11 -2.09 -1.57
N THR A 134 -8.08 -2.97 -1.28
CA THR A 134 -7.80 -4.30 -0.71
C THR A 134 -7.05 -5.16 -1.73
N LEU A 135 -5.85 -5.62 -1.35
CA LEU A 135 -5.06 -6.57 -2.14
C LEU A 135 -5.39 -8.01 -1.72
N VAL A 136 -5.34 -8.29 -0.42
CA VAL A 136 -5.80 -9.57 0.15
C VAL A 136 -6.57 -9.34 1.42
N ASP A 137 -7.59 -10.18 1.63
CA ASP A 137 -8.39 -10.19 2.85
C ASP A 137 -8.85 -11.63 3.11
N SER A 138 -8.32 -12.24 4.17
CA SER A 138 -8.62 -13.62 4.53
C SER A 138 -10.05 -13.79 5.07
N SER A 139 -10.67 -12.73 5.60
CA SER A 139 -12.04 -12.78 6.10
C SER A 139 -13.08 -12.78 4.98
N SER A 140 -12.75 -12.15 3.84
CA SER A 140 -13.66 -12.04 2.69
C SER A 140 -13.21 -12.86 1.47
N ASN A 141 -12.10 -13.61 1.56
CA ASN A 141 -11.48 -14.33 0.45
C ASN A 141 -11.19 -13.44 -0.77
N THR A 142 -10.83 -12.19 -0.51
CA THR A 142 -10.40 -11.26 -1.56
C THR A 142 -8.93 -11.52 -1.89
N GLY A 143 -8.60 -11.56 -3.19
CA GLY A 143 -7.22 -11.71 -3.65
C GLY A 143 -6.67 -13.15 -3.63
N VAL A 144 -7.54 -14.17 -3.58
CA VAL A 144 -7.16 -15.60 -3.54
C VAL A 144 -6.28 -16.06 -4.70
N SER A 145 -6.39 -15.42 -5.87
CA SER A 145 -5.58 -15.72 -7.06
C SER A 145 -4.29 -14.90 -7.13
N SER A 146 -4.06 -13.98 -6.19
CA SER A 146 -2.87 -13.15 -6.16
C SER A 146 -1.67 -13.91 -5.62
N GLY A 147 -0.47 -13.50 -6.03
CA GLY A 147 0.78 -13.99 -5.43
C GLY A 147 0.95 -13.55 -3.96
N LEU A 148 0.07 -12.69 -3.45
CA LEU A 148 0.05 -12.20 -2.07
C LEU A 148 -0.83 -13.06 -1.15
N TRP A 149 -1.62 -14.00 -1.69
CA TRP A 149 -2.54 -14.79 -0.86
C TRP A 149 -1.84 -15.56 0.25
N ASN A 150 -0.58 -15.97 0.04
CA ASN A 150 0.24 -16.63 1.06
C ASN A 150 0.41 -15.79 2.34
N LEU A 151 0.37 -14.45 2.24
CA LEU A 151 0.47 -13.55 3.38
C LEU A 151 -0.67 -13.74 4.40
N THR A 152 -1.81 -14.29 3.99
CA THR A 152 -2.93 -14.58 4.89
C THR A 152 -2.58 -15.61 5.97
N THR A 153 -1.58 -16.46 5.72
CA THR A 153 -1.05 -17.42 6.69
C THR A 153 -0.27 -16.76 7.85
N SER A 154 -0.05 -15.44 7.77
CA SER A 154 0.53 -14.68 8.88
C SER A 154 -0.41 -14.57 10.08
N ALA A 155 -1.72 -14.66 9.88
CA ALA A 155 -2.64 -14.81 11.00
C ALA A 155 -2.41 -16.17 11.69
N GLY A 156 -2.08 -16.14 12.98
CA GLY A 156 -1.74 -17.32 13.75
C GLY A 156 -0.25 -17.72 13.66
N ALA A 157 0.58 -16.96 12.95
CA ALA A 157 2.00 -17.23 12.85
C ALA A 157 2.73 -16.88 14.17
N ALA A 158 3.57 -17.80 14.63
CA ALA A 158 4.40 -17.57 15.82
C ALA A 158 5.51 -16.54 15.54
N ALA A 159 6.05 -15.95 16.61
CA ALA A 159 7.21 -15.07 16.55
C ALA A 159 8.36 -15.68 15.70
N ASN A 160 9.03 -14.83 14.92
CA ASN A 160 10.13 -15.17 14.00
C ASN A 160 9.75 -15.98 12.75
N THR A 161 8.45 -16.21 12.50
CA THR A 161 7.98 -16.71 11.21
C THR A 161 8.06 -15.59 10.17
N GLU A 162 8.77 -15.84 9.07
CA GLU A 162 8.76 -14.93 7.92
C GLU A 162 7.85 -15.51 6.84
N ILE A 163 6.88 -14.71 6.40
CA ILE A 163 5.97 -15.06 5.31
C ILE A 163 6.11 -14.01 4.23
N THR A 164 6.37 -14.47 3.02
CA THR A 164 6.60 -13.60 1.88
C THR A 164 5.55 -13.81 0.79
N GLY A 165 5.34 -12.76 0.00
CA GLY A 165 4.50 -12.76 -1.18
C GLY A 165 5.07 -11.79 -2.20
N GLN A 166 4.85 -12.05 -3.48
CA GLN A 166 5.27 -11.17 -4.57
C GLN A 166 4.08 -10.88 -5.46
N ASP A 167 3.97 -9.64 -5.92
CA ASP A 167 3.02 -9.26 -6.95
C ASP A 167 3.52 -8.03 -7.72
N LYS A 168 2.65 -7.42 -8.50
CA LYS A 168 2.96 -6.29 -9.37
C LYS A 168 1.87 -5.24 -9.39
N PHE A 169 2.30 -4.00 -9.61
CA PHE A 169 1.44 -2.94 -10.09
C PHE A 169 1.76 -2.62 -11.55
N VAL A 170 0.73 -2.21 -12.28
CA VAL A 170 0.88 -1.62 -13.61
C VAL A 170 0.75 -0.11 -13.45
N PHE A 171 1.85 0.61 -13.66
CA PHE A 171 1.90 2.06 -13.59
C PHE A 171 1.66 2.67 -14.97
N TYR A 172 1.09 3.88 -14.98
CA TYR A 172 0.77 4.61 -16.20
C TYR A 172 0.74 6.12 -15.94
N VAL A 173 1.01 6.92 -16.96
CA VAL A 173 0.84 8.37 -16.87
C VAL A 173 -0.66 8.68 -16.95
N ASP A 174 -1.21 9.21 -15.86
CA ASP A 174 -2.63 9.48 -15.66
C ASP A 174 -3.04 10.81 -16.29
N SER A 175 -2.25 11.86 -16.03
CA SER A 175 -2.52 13.20 -16.53
C SER A 175 -1.26 14.06 -16.64
N ALA A 176 -1.38 15.17 -17.38
CA ALA A 176 -0.34 16.17 -17.51
C ALA A 176 -0.85 17.55 -17.10
N GLN A 177 0.06 18.37 -16.57
CA GLN A 177 -0.22 19.71 -16.09
C GLN A 177 0.93 20.65 -16.44
N ASP A 178 0.64 21.95 -16.55
CA ASP A 178 1.68 22.98 -16.52
C ASP A 178 2.24 23.17 -15.09
N ASN A 179 3.23 24.05 -14.94
CA ASN A 179 3.81 24.30 -13.61
C ASN A 179 2.82 24.92 -12.62
N ALA A 180 1.78 25.62 -13.08
CA ALA A 180 0.73 26.20 -12.25
C ALA A 180 -0.36 25.19 -11.84
N GLY A 181 -0.35 23.98 -12.41
CA GLY A 181 -1.33 22.93 -12.16
C GLY A 181 -2.51 22.91 -13.15
N THR A 182 -2.44 23.70 -14.23
CA THR A 182 -3.47 23.68 -15.28
C THR A 182 -3.33 22.40 -16.10
N ALA A 183 -4.43 21.69 -16.31
CA ALA A 183 -4.43 20.46 -17.12
C ALA A 183 -3.95 20.72 -18.56
N LYS A 184 -3.15 19.78 -19.07
CA LYS A 184 -2.61 19.76 -20.44
C LYS A 184 -2.92 18.41 -21.08
N GLU A 185 -3.19 18.42 -22.37
CA GLU A 185 -3.25 17.20 -23.18
C GLU A 185 -1.83 16.72 -23.48
N PHE A 186 -1.59 15.40 -23.48
CA PHE A 186 -0.25 14.85 -23.74
C PHE A 186 0.33 15.26 -25.09
N LYS A 187 -0.53 15.35 -26.12
CA LYS A 187 -0.12 15.78 -27.48
C LYS A 187 0.37 17.23 -27.55
N ASP A 188 0.04 18.05 -26.56
CA ASP A 188 0.36 19.46 -26.51
C ASP A 188 1.57 19.74 -25.60
N LEU A 189 2.18 18.69 -25.04
CA LEU A 189 3.43 18.79 -24.29
C LEU A 189 4.61 18.98 -25.25
N THR A 190 5.53 19.86 -24.86
CA THR A 190 6.82 19.95 -25.54
C THR A 190 7.67 18.72 -25.23
N ASN A 191 8.46 18.29 -26.21
CA ASN A 191 9.38 17.16 -26.04
C ASN A 191 10.33 17.44 -24.88
N SER A 192 10.22 16.65 -23.82
CA SER A 192 10.99 16.81 -22.58
C SER A 192 11.28 15.43 -21.98
N LEU A 193 12.21 15.40 -21.03
CA LEU A 193 12.36 14.31 -20.09
C LEU A 193 11.56 14.66 -18.82
N TRP A 194 10.90 13.71 -18.19
CA TRP A 194 10.26 13.91 -16.88
C TRP A 194 10.84 12.93 -15.87
N GLU A 195 11.22 13.43 -14.70
CA GLU A 195 11.82 12.63 -13.62
C GLU A 195 11.07 12.85 -12.30
N GLY A 196 10.99 11.80 -11.49
CA GLY A 196 10.32 11.85 -10.19
C GLY A 196 10.16 10.47 -9.58
N THR A 197 9.42 10.41 -8.49
CA THR A 197 9.14 9.19 -7.73
C THR A 197 7.69 8.79 -7.82
N VAL A 198 7.46 7.49 -7.66
CA VAL A 198 6.12 6.93 -7.47
C VAL A 198 6.13 6.08 -6.21
N SER A 199 5.30 6.40 -5.23
CA SER A 199 5.18 5.65 -3.98
C SER A 199 3.79 5.07 -3.81
N VAL A 200 3.73 3.83 -3.32
CA VAL A 200 2.49 3.18 -2.88
C VAL A 200 2.66 2.87 -1.40
N ALA A 201 1.73 3.36 -0.59
CA ALA A 201 1.62 3.01 0.80
C ALA A 201 0.84 1.69 0.93
N PHE A 202 1.25 0.88 1.90
CA PHE A 202 0.66 -0.40 2.25
C PHE A 202 0.23 -0.38 3.71
N ARG A 203 -0.91 -1.00 3.97
CA ARG A 203 -1.43 -1.19 5.33
C ARG A 203 -1.74 -2.66 5.53
N ALA A 204 -1.17 -3.22 6.58
CA ALA A 204 -1.46 -4.56 7.04
C ALA A 204 -2.24 -4.51 8.36
N THR A 205 -3.26 -5.35 8.48
CA THR A 205 -4.13 -5.43 9.65
C THR A 205 -4.31 -6.89 10.04
N TRP A 206 -4.05 -7.19 11.31
CA TRP A 206 -4.33 -8.50 11.93
C TRP A 206 -5.52 -8.37 12.89
N GLY A 207 -6.49 -9.28 12.74
CA GLY A 207 -7.76 -9.29 13.49
C GLY A 207 -7.97 -10.54 14.33
#